data_AF-A0A520E9J8-F1
#
_entry.id   AF-A0A520E9J8-F1
#
_cell.length_a   1.000
_cell.length_b   1.000
_cell.length_c   1.000
_cell.angle_alpha   90.00
_cell.angle_beta   90.00
_cell.angle_gamma   90.00
#
_symmetry.space_group_name_H-M   'P 1'
#
loop_
_entity.id
_entity.type
_entity.pdbx_description
1 polymer ?
#
loop_
_entity_poly.entity_id
_entity_poly.type
_entity_poly.pdbx_seq_one_letter_code
_entity_poly.pdbx_strand_id
1 'polypeptide(L)'
;MTSPFFRHALCQGRVWATVAASAFVVACGGGGSSGQAVLQPIAAASPEQPVTPVGPPATVTPSPPITPTDPPLDSPVAARDCEAAPRHESPEPGSAAWKERDADNLACASERIADFAEHPAALFKPGKTPAIDAYRVPALHADVRFRFLETTAPSRGSKAIAIELYRPCDAASCPLMPATLARADGPYPAVVVVHGGGSSKRLHRSATQSLAEAGYMTIALDTTSPVGTHGPDTQDVIDWLFSTPTAPRPDGSYFPWWASLDIRMVGIAGHSQGASTASLIGQTDPRLSAIVAWDNLTALRTGWVDKIGIDPPADLILRTPALGFGADYNFVPEALHLPPEPAASNTQGGRGRGAGPHPKDPGYQELRAAGIDTMLIVPRAATHLDYSLFGGPATRLGESVINYYTLAWFDRYLKGAHDPALAQDAFLRLTATTFSDAADRHNISQGRYSAAAADAAGSVMAGNQPYRIAGLPVRDRLSFYFKSRCHLGAPDGTRMASEDVRAQGCAAP
;
A
#
# COMPACT_ATOMS: atom_id res chain seq x y z
N MET A 1 38.12 -35.53 42.77
CA MET A 1 38.63 -36.48 41.76
C MET A 1 38.31 -35.90 40.38
N THR A 2 39.37 -35.65 39.60
CA THR A 2 39.44 -35.42 38.14
C THR A 2 38.56 -34.35 37.45
N SER A 3 39.23 -33.24 37.09
CA SER A 3 39.01 -32.34 35.93
C SER A 3 39.19 -33.09 34.58
N PRO A 4 38.97 -32.54 33.34
CA PRO A 4 39.42 -31.22 32.83
C PRO A 4 38.44 -30.45 31.89
N PHE A 5 38.43 -29.10 31.86
CA PHE A 5 39.22 -28.17 31.03
C PHE A 5 39.18 -28.37 29.49
N PHE A 6 38.65 -27.38 28.77
CA PHE A 6 38.99 -27.12 27.36
C PHE A 6 39.32 -25.64 27.12
N ARG A 7 40.41 -25.43 26.36
CA ARG A 7 41.09 -24.17 26.08
C ARG A 7 40.44 -23.40 24.92
N HIS A 8 40.48 -22.07 24.99
CA HIS A 8 40.36 -21.17 23.84
C HIS A 8 41.72 -21.02 23.14
N ALA A 9 41.72 -21.08 21.81
CA ALA A 9 42.86 -20.75 20.97
C ALA A 9 42.51 -19.57 20.05
N LEU A 10 43.31 -18.51 20.16
CA LEU A 10 43.40 -17.38 19.24
C LEU A 10 44.17 -17.80 17.99
N CYS A 11 43.67 -17.42 16.80
CA CYS A 11 44.47 -17.36 15.59
C CYS A 11 44.25 -16.01 14.90
N GLN A 12 45.30 -15.19 14.89
CA GLN A 12 45.45 -14.04 14.01
C GLN A 12 45.90 -14.52 12.63
N GLY A 13 45.33 -13.95 11.56
CA GLY A 13 45.81 -14.13 10.19
C GLY A 13 45.58 -12.85 9.38
N ARG A 14 46.68 -12.21 8.99
CA ARG A 14 46.73 -11.09 8.04
C ARG A 14 46.41 -11.60 6.63
N VAL A 15 45.65 -10.82 5.85
CA VAL A 15 45.45 -11.03 4.41
C VAL A 15 46.01 -9.84 3.65
N TRP A 16 46.87 -10.12 2.66
CA TRP A 16 47.26 -9.22 1.57
C TRP A 16 46.83 -9.86 0.26
N ALA A 17 46.18 -9.06 -0.60
CA ALA A 17 46.01 -9.17 -2.07
C ALA A 17 45.36 -10.47 -2.61
N THR A 18 44.57 -10.53 -3.69
CA THR A 18 44.55 -9.76 -4.93
C THR A 18 43.19 -10.02 -5.61
N VAL A 19 42.71 -9.04 -6.36
CA VAL A 19 41.55 -9.13 -7.26
C VAL A 19 41.88 -10.02 -8.46
N ALA A 20 41.03 -11.00 -8.78
CA ALA A 20 40.89 -11.56 -10.12
C ALA A 20 39.51 -12.20 -10.30
N ALA A 21 38.79 -11.70 -11.29
CA ALA A 21 37.54 -12.26 -11.77
C ALA A 21 37.78 -13.55 -12.58
N SER A 22 36.93 -14.55 -12.44
CA SER A 22 36.61 -15.53 -13.48
C SER A 22 35.34 -16.29 -13.13
N ALA A 23 34.41 -16.28 -14.08
CA ALA A 23 33.20 -17.09 -14.08
C ALA A 23 33.56 -18.58 -14.20
N PHE A 24 32.90 -19.42 -13.42
CA PHE A 24 32.86 -20.86 -13.65
C PHE A 24 31.40 -21.31 -13.70
N VAL A 25 31.03 -21.83 -14.88
CA VAL A 25 29.88 -22.70 -15.09
C VAL A 25 30.24 -24.04 -14.43
N VAL A 26 29.44 -24.48 -13.46
CA VAL A 26 29.51 -25.85 -12.94
C VAL A 26 28.26 -26.60 -13.39
N ALA A 27 28.45 -27.47 -14.38
CA ALA A 27 27.55 -28.57 -14.66
C ALA A 27 27.89 -29.72 -13.71
N CYS A 28 26.88 -30.22 -12.98
CA CYS A 28 26.94 -31.51 -12.31
C CYS A 28 25.89 -32.43 -12.93
N GLY A 29 26.35 -33.51 -13.55
CA GLY A 29 25.52 -34.65 -13.92
C GLY A 29 25.76 -35.83 -12.97
N GLY A 30 24.76 -36.69 -12.88
CA GLY A 30 24.92 -38.11 -12.55
C GLY A 30 24.11 -38.63 -11.35
N GLY A 31 23.12 -39.48 -11.62
CA GLY A 31 22.52 -40.35 -10.59
C GLY A 31 21.13 -40.89 -10.95
N GLY A 32 21.06 -42.06 -11.58
CA GLY A 32 19.87 -42.63 -12.20
C GLY A 32 18.71 -43.05 -11.28
N SER A 33 17.52 -43.18 -11.89
CA SER A 33 16.62 -44.31 -11.65
C SER A 33 15.70 -44.50 -12.86
N SER A 34 15.53 -45.75 -13.25
CA SER A 34 14.76 -46.23 -14.40
C SER A 34 13.27 -46.26 -14.08
N GLY A 35 12.47 -45.52 -14.85
CA GLY A 35 11.02 -45.65 -14.91
C GLY A 35 10.56 -45.46 -16.34
N GLN A 36 9.92 -46.48 -16.92
CA GLN A 36 9.36 -46.45 -18.27
C GLN A 36 8.23 -45.41 -18.34
N ALA A 37 8.39 -44.41 -19.21
CA ALA A 37 7.31 -43.49 -19.59
C ALA A 37 6.83 -43.84 -21.00
N VAL A 38 5.53 -44.11 -21.11
CA VAL A 38 4.79 -44.35 -22.35
C VAL A 38 4.70 -43.03 -23.13
N LEU A 39 5.23 -43.02 -24.35
CA LEU A 39 5.13 -41.88 -25.28
C LEU A 39 3.71 -41.82 -25.88
N GLN A 40 3.01 -40.72 -25.64
CA GLN A 40 1.86 -40.29 -26.46
C GLN A 40 2.33 -39.33 -27.56
N PRO A 41 1.73 -39.37 -28.77
CA PRO A 41 2.16 -38.54 -29.89
C PRO A 41 1.71 -37.08 -29.72
N ILE A 42 2.67 -36.17 -29.93
CA ILE A 42 2.47 -34.72 -30.01
C ILE A 42 1.79 -34.40 -31.35
N ALA A 43 0.68 -33.67 -31.29
CA ALA A 43 -0.05 -33.19 -32.46
C ALA A 43 0.80 -32.17 -33.27
N ALA A 44 0.69 -32.27 -34.59
CA ALA A 44 1.45 -31.52 -35.57
C ALA A 44 1.24 -30.00 -35.46
N ALA A 45 2.35 -29.25 -35.57
CA ALA A 45 2.38 -27.80 -35.72
C ALA A 45 1.73 -27.37 -37.04
N SER A 46 0.97 -26.28 -37.00
CA SER A 46 0.38 -25.63 -38.17
C SER A 46 1.45 -24.96 -39.06
N PRO A 47 1.22 -24.85 -40.38
CA PRO A 47 2.21 -24.34 -41.32
C PRO A 47 2.42 -22.83 -41.17
N GLU A 48 3.69 -22.42 -41.29
CA GLU A 48 4.16 -21.04 -41.31
C GLU A 48 3.49 -20.22 -42.42
N GLN A 49 3.00 -19.04 -42.05
CA GLN A 49 2.53 -18.02 -43.00
C GLN A 49 3.72 -17.32 -43.65
N PRO A 50 3.64 -16.95 -44.95
CA PRO A 50 4.74 -16.31 -45.66
C PRO A 50 4.97 -14.88 -45.16
N VAL A 51 6.23 -14.58 -44.85
CA VAL A 51 6.71 -13.26 -44.46
C VAL A 51 6.70 -12.33 -45.68
N THR A 52 5.91 -11.26 -45.63
CA THR A 52 5.94 -10.18 -46.63
C THR A 52 7.24 -9.36 -46.49
N PRO A 53 7.86 -8.94 -47.61
CA PRO A 53 9.10 -8.16 -47.57
C PRO A 53 8.85 -6.76 -46.98
N VAL A 54 9.69 -6.40 -46.01
CA VAL A 54 9.74 -5.08 -45.38
C VAL A 54 10.22 -4.06 -46.42
N GLY A 55 9.41 -3.02 -46.67
CA GLY A 55 9.76 -1.89 -47.54
C GLY A 55 10.94 -1.08 -46.97
N PRO A 56 11.61 -0.27 -47.81
CA PRO A 56 12.76 0.52 -47.38
C PRO A 56 12.38 1.52 -46.28
N PRO A 57 13.31 1.80 -45.34
CA PRO A 57 13.05 2.71 -44.23
C PRO A 57 12.73 4.12 -44.74
N ALA A 58 11.67 4.71 -44.18
CA ALA A 58 11.32 6.10 -44.42
C ALA A 58 12.47 7.02 -43.95
N THR A 59 12.84 7.96 -44.80
CA THR A 59 13.80 9.02 -44.50
C THR A 59 13.27 9.87 -43.36
N VAL A 60 13.92 9.79 -42.20
CA VAL A 60 13.65 10.67 -41.05
C VAL A 60 14.18 12.06 -41.38
N THR A 61 13.28 13.02 -41.59
CA THR A 61 13.62 14.44 -41.63
C THR A 61 14.01 14.90 -40.22
N PRO A 62 15.15 15.60 -40.03
CA PRO A 62 15.52 16.13 -38.73
C PRO A 62 14.53 17.21 -38.29
N SER A 63 14.05 17.10 -37.05
CA SER A 63 13.24 18.15 -36.41
C SER A 63 14.02 19.46 -36.33
N PRO A 64 13.37 20.62 -36.48
CA PRO A 64 14.01 21.91 -36.29
C PRO A 64 14.53 22.06 -34.85
N PRO A 65 15.64 22.78 -34.63
CA PRO A 65 16.21 23.01 -33.31
C PRO A 65 15.21 23.78 -32.43
N ILE A 66 14.91 23.21 -31.26
CA ILE A 66 14.14 23.87 -30.21
C ILE A 66 14.95 25.06 -29.71
N THR A 67 14.43 26.27 -29.88
CA THR A 67 15.04 27.49 -29.36
C THR A 67 14.61 27.65 -27.90
N PRO A 68 15.53 27.68 -26.91
CA PRO A 68 15.18 27.89 -25.52
C PRO A 68 14.83 29.38 -25.35
N THR A 69 13.53 29.68 -25.28
CA THR A 69 13.03 31.04 -25.01
C THR A 69 12.22 31.11 -23.72
N ASP A 70 12.32 30.10 -22.86
CA ASP A 70 11.71 30.19 -21.53
C ASP A 70 12.50 31.21 -20.68
N PRO A 71 11.84 32.25 -20.15
CA PRO A 71 12.48 33.22 -19.27
C PRO A 71 12.95 32.54 -17.98
N PRO A 72 14.00 33.05 -17.31
CA PRO A 72 14.48 32.50 -16.05
C PRO A 72 13.37 32.53 -14.99
N LEU A 73 13.13 31.38 -14.34
CA LEU A 73 12.27 31.24 -13.16
C LEU A 73 12.94 31.89 -11.93
N ASP A 74 13.17 33.21 -11.96
CA ASP A 74 13.93 33.93 -10.91
C ASP A 74 13.05 34.71 -9.92
N SER A 75 11.72 34.50 -9.92
CA SER A 75 10.89 34.96 -8.80
C SER A 75 10.85 33.87 -7.73
N PRO A 76 11.14 34.18 -6.44
CA PRO A 76 10.89 33.23 -5.36
C PRO A 76 9.40 32.91 -5.41
N VAL A 77 9.08 31.69 -5.85
CA VAL A 77 7.72 31.18 -5.85
C VAL A 77 7.28 31.27 -4.39
N ALA A 78 6.33 32.17 -4.10
CA ALA A 78 5.75 32.27 -2.77
C ALA A 78 5.40 30.85 -2.32
N ALA A 79 5.80 30.49 -1.08
CA ALA A 79 5.59 29.15 -0.55
C ALA A 79 4.12 28.75 -0.81
N ARG A 80 3.92 27.72 -1.64
CA ARG A 80 2.58 27.33 -2.07
C ARG A 80 1.89 26.68 -0.88
N ASP A 81 0.74 27.23 -0.49
CA ASP A 81 -0.03 26.70 0.63
C ASP A 81 -0.85 25.48 0.17
N CYS A 82 -0.30 24.29 0.42
CA CYS A 82 -0.97 23.04 0.11
C CYS A 82 -2.06 22.66 1.11
N GLU A 83 -2.11 23.31 2.28
CA GLU A 83 -3.16 23.15 3.28
C GLU A 83 -4.38 24.02 2.97
N ALA A 84 -4.18 25.18 2.33
CA ALA A 84 -5.26 26.03 1.86
C ALA A 84 -6.24 25.31 0.93
N ALA A 85 -7.46 25.84 0.89
CA ALA A 85 -8.48 25.43 -0.06
C ALA A 85 -7.95 25.67 -1.48
N PRO A 86 -7.89 24.61 -2.32
CA PRO A 86 -7.43 24.79 -3.68
C PRO A 86 -8.54 25.41 -4.53
N ARG A 87 -8.19 26.07 -5.64
CA ARG A 87 -9.17 26.42 -6.68
C ARG A 87 -9.98 25.18 -7.11
N HIS A 88 -11.30 25.23 -7.17
CA HIS A 88 -12.15 24.07 -7.52
C HIS A 88 -12.44 23.94 -9.01
N GLU A 89 -12.19 25.00 -9.76
CA GLU A 89 -12.27 25.00 -11.22
C GLU A 89 -11.38 23.91 -11.79
N SER A 90 -11.90 23.19 -12.79
CA SER A 90 -11.14 22.23 -13.60
C SER A 90 -10.68 22.99 -14.84
N PRO A 91 -9.48 23.61 -14.82
CA PRO A 91 -9.02 24.41 -15.94
C PRO A 91 -8.92 23.54 -17.20
N GLU A 92 -9.06 24.18 -18.37
CA GLU A 92 -8.87 23.48 -19.64
C GLU A 92 -7.46 22.88 -19.68
N PRO A 93 -7.30 21.59 -20.01
CA PRO A 93 -5.98 20.97 -20.04
C PRO A 93 -5.01 21.69 -20.98
N GLY A 94 -3.76 21.86 -20.55
CA GLY A 94 -2.73 22.59 -21.30
C GLY A 94 -2.84 24.13 -21.23
N SER A 95 -3.94 24.68 -20.71
CA SER A 95 -4.08 26.13 -20.47
C SER A 95 -3.07 26.64 -19.44
N ALA A 96 -2.88 27.96 -19.38
CA ALA A 96 -2.03 28.59 -18.36
C ALA A 96 -2.52 28.27 -16.94
N ALA A 97 -3.85 28.29 -16.72
CA ALA A 97 -4.45 27.94 -15.43
C ALA A 97 -4.20 26.47 -15.05
N TRP A 98 -4.24 25.55 -16.02
CA TRP A 98 -3.88 24.14 -15.78
C TRP A 98 -2.41 23.99 -15.40
N LYS A 99 -1.49 24.61 -16.14
CA LYS A 99 -0.05 24.54 -15.86
C LYS A 99 0.30 25.11 -14.49
N GLU A 100 -0.31 26.23 -14.11
CA GLU A 100 -0.14 26.80 -12.77
C GLU A 100 -0.64 25.85 -11.69
N ARG A 101 -1.82 25.26 -11.89
CA ARG A 101 -2.41 24.30 -10.97
C ARG A 101 -1.61 23.00 -10.86
N ASP A 102 -1.08 22.51 -11.97
CA ASP A 102 -0.21 21.35 -12.03
C ASP A 102 1.09 21.60 -11.26
N ALA A 103 1.71 22.76 -11.47
CA ALA A 103 2.86 23.18 -10.68
C ALA A 103 2.49 23.29 -9.18
N ASP A 104 1.26 23.70 -8.81
CA ASP A 104 0.86 23.85 -7.40
C ASP A 104 0.84 22.48 -6.76
N ASN A 105 0.26 21.53 -7.48
CA ASN A 105 0.11 20.15 -7.05
C ASN A 105 1.46 19.42 -7.01
N LEU A 106 2.36 19.69 -7.95
CA LEU A 106 3.71 19.14 -7.98
C LEU A 106 4.55 19.61 -6.77
N ALA A 107 4.41 20.89 -6.38
CA ALA A 107 5.03 21.40 -5.17
C ALA A 107 4.51 20.65 -3.92
N CYS A 108 3.18 20.45 -3.83
CA CYS A 108 2.55 19.71 -2.74
C CYS A 108 3.02 18.24 -2.64
N ALA A 109 3.34 17.61 -3.77
CA ALA A 109 3.82 16.22 -3.82
C ALA A 109 5.22 16.02 -3.20
N SER A 110 5.94 17.09 -2.87
CA SER A 110 7.31 17.03 -2.31
C SER A 110 7.42 17.63 -0.90
N GLU A 111 6.33 18.13 -0.33
CA GLU A 111 6.37 18.84 0.96
C GLU A 111 6.89 17.97 2.11
N ARG A 112 6.52 16.69 2.16
CA ARG A 112 6.98 15.81 3.24
C ARG A 112 8.50 15.63 3.24
N ILE A 113 9.16 15.69 2.08
CA ILE A 113 10.63 15.71 2.00
C ILE A 113 11.18 16.99 2.61
N ALA A 114 10.60 18.14 2.26
CA ALA A 114 11.04 19.44 2.79
C ALA A 114 10.89 19.46 4.32
N ASP A 115 9.74 19.05 4.84
CA ASP A 115 9.49 18.96 6.29
C ASP A 115 10.42 17.94 6.97
N PHE A 116 10.76 16.84 6.28
CA PHE A 116 11.73 15.86 6.79
C PHE A 116 13.12 16.46 6.92
N ALA A 117 13.56 17.26 5.95
CA ALA A 117 14.89 17.88 5.95
C ALA A 117 15.06 18.87 7.12
N GLU A 118 13.97 19.48 7.59
CA GLU A 118 13.95 20.33 8.78
C GLU A 118 13.93 19.53 10.09
N HIS A 119 13.65 18.23 10.01
CA HIS A 119 13.52 17.39 11.18
C HIS A 119 14.90 16.94 11.68
N PRO A 120 15.28 17.18 12.95
CA PRO A 120 16.47 16.56 13.53
C PRO A 120 16.40 15.02 13.56
N ALA A 121 15.20 14.44 13.37
CA ALA A 121 15.03 13.01 13.23
C ALA A 121 15.59 12.47 11.90
N ALA A 122 15.80 13.33 10.90
CA ALA A 122 16.54 12.99 9.69
C ALA A 122 18.01 12.66 9.96
N LEU A 123 18.55 13.06 11.12
CA LEU A 123 19.90 12.71 11.57
C LEU A 123 19.94 11.33 12.25
N PHE A 124 18.80 10.77 12.65
CA PHE A 124 18.78 9.38 13.11
C PHE A 124 19.15 8.48 11.93
N LYS A 125 20.14 7.61 12.12
CA LYS A 125 20.43 6.52 11.20
C LYS A 125 19.81 5.20 11.70
N PRO A 126 18.50 4.91 11.51
CA PRO A 126 18.05 3.53 11.57
C PRO A 126 18.41 2.81 10.24
N GLY A 127 19.58 2.17 10.24
CA GLY A 127 19.86 0.95 9.46
C GLY A 127 19.53 0.91 7.96
N LYS A 128 20.23 1.74 7.16
CA LYS A 128 20.26 1.79 5.68
C LYS A 128 18.92 2.13 5.00
N THR A 129 19.02 3.07 4.06
CA THR A 129 17.98 3.50 3.11
C THR A 129 16.98 2.39 2.73
N PRO A 130 15.68 2.70 2.71
CA PRO A 130 15.07 4.04 2.84
C PRO A 130 14.91 4.47 4.30
N ALA A 131 14.91 5.79 4.56
CA ALA A 131 14.59 6.34 5.87
C ALA A 131 13.16 5.93 6.26
N ILE A 132 13.04 5.10 7.30
CA ILE A 132 11.76 4.70 7.89
C ILE A 132 11.32 5.84 8.80
N ASP A 133 10.01 6.15 8.82
CA ASP A 133 9.44 7.13 9.74
C ASP A 133 9.86 6.83 11.19
N ALA A 134 10.68 7.72 11.75
CA ALA A 134 11.25 7.59 13.08
C ALA A 134 10.18 7.56 14.19
N TYR A 135 8.99 8.08 13.90
CA TYR A 135 7.86 8.10 14.82
C TYR A 135 7.05 6.82 14.84
N ARG A 136 7.21 5.96 13.82
CA ARG A 136 6.46 4.71 13.70
C ARG A 136 7.31 3.49 14.03
N VAL A 137 8.36 3.63 14.84
CA VAL A 137 9.15 2.49 15.32
C VAL A 137 8.33 1.70 16.35
N PRO A 138 7.94 0.44 16.10
CA PRO A 138 7.02 -0.29 16.97
C PRO A 138 7.53 -0.46 18.39
N ALA A 139 8.84 -0.65 18.56
CA ALA A 139 9.46 -0.79 19.88
C ALA A 139 9.28 0.44 20.80
N LEU A 140 9.00 1.63 20.25
CA LEU A 140 8.72 2.83 21.03
C LEU A 140 7.28 2.89 21.54
N HIS A 141 6.37 2.11 20.93
CA HIS A 141 4.92 2.17 21.17
C HIS A 141 4.34 0.83 21.64
N ALA A 142 5.14 -0.23 21.63
CA ALA A 142 4.79 -1.54 22.12
C ALA A 142 4.40 -1.48 23.60
N ASP A 143 3.29 -2.13 23.93
CA ASP A 143 2.68 -2.15 25.25
C ASP A 143 2.30 -0.75 25.77
N VAL A 144 2.14 0.22 24.87
CA VAL A 144 1.60 1.55 25.14
C VAL A 144 0.40 1.81 24.25
N ARG A 145 0.57 1.74 22.93
CA ARG A 145 -0.50 2.02 21.95
C ARG A 145 -1.11 0.73 21.37
N PHE A 146 -0.31 -0.33 21.35
CA PHE A 146 -0.67 -1.68 20.88
C PHE A 146 0.31 -2.69 21.48
N ARG A 147 -0.03 -3.97 21.42
CA ARG A 147 0.91 -5.07 21.71
C ARG A 147 1.59 -5.49 20.43
N PHE A 148 2.91 -5.67 20.45
CA PHE A 148 3.71 -5.91 19.24
C PHE A 148 4.57 -7.18 19.35
N LEU A 149 4.72 -7.87 18.22
CA LEU A 149 5.66 -8.98 18.07
C LEU A 149 6.21 -9.03 16.64
N GLU A 150 7.52 -9.16 16.50
CA GLU A 150 8.15 -9.59 15.24
C GLU A 150 8.39 -11.11 15.32
N THR A 151 7.93 -11.87 14.33
CA THR A 151 8.04 -13.34 14.31
C THR A 151 7.98 -13.87 12.87
N THR A 152 7.74 -15.16 12.69
CA THR A 152 7.60 -15.78 11.37
C THR A 152 6.31 -16.59 11.25
N ALA A 153 5.70 -16.58 10.07
CA ALA A 153 4.65 -17.52 9.68
C ALA A 153 5.24 -18.70 8.89
N PRO A 154 4.63 -19.90 8.97
CA PRO A 154 4.96 -21.03 8.11
C PRO A 154 4.76 -20.68 6.63
N SER A 155 5.60 -21.25 5.76
CA SER A 155 5.48 -21.15 4.29
C SER A 155 5.40 -22.54 3.69
N ARG A 156 4.75 -22.67 2.54
CA ARG A 156 4.83 -23.85 1.66
C ARG A 156 6.22 -23.99 1.02
N GLY A 157 6.98 -22.90 0.96
CA GLY A 157 8.37 -22.88 0.54
C GLY A 157 9.34 -23.26 1.67
N SER A 158 10.63 -23.27 1.37
CA SER A 158 11.69 -23.61 2.34
C SER A 158 12.02 -22.49 3.33
N LYS A 159 11.51 -21.27 3.11
CA LYS A 159 11.82 -20.08 3.90
C LYS A 159 10.57 -19.62 4.64
N ALA A 160 10.66 -19.49 5.96
CA ALA A 160 9.58 -18.91 6.76
C ALA A 160 9.34 -17.43 6.38
N ILE A 161 8.09 -17.00 6.48
CA ILE A 161 7.66 -15.66 6.09
C ILE A 161 7.83 -14.74 7.30
N ALA A 162 8.67 -13.71 7.21
CA ALA A 162 8.88 -12.79 8.31
C ALA A 162 7.68 -11.84 8.46
N ILE A 163 7.12 -11.73 9.67
CA ILE A 163 5.92 -10.93 9.94
C ILE A 163 6.11 -9.97 11.12
N GLU A 164 5.34 -8.88 11.08
CA GLU A 164 5.03 -8.03 12.23
C GLU A 164 3.56 -8.26 12.61
N LEU A 165 3.32 -8.64 13.86
CA LEU A 165 2.01 -8.81 14.44
C LEU A 165 1.74 -7.68 15.43
N TYR A 166 0.67 -6.93 15.17
CA TYR A 166 0.15 -5.91 16.09
C TYR A 166 -1.20 -6.39 16.62
N ARG A 167 -1.40 -6.31 17.94
CA ARG A 167 -2.66 -6.64 18.59
C ARG A 167 -3.17 -5.41 19.36
N PRO A 168 -4.49 -5.18 19.40
CA PRO A 168 -5.05 -4.09 20.19
C PRO A 168 -4.69 -4.24 21.67
N CYS A 169 -4.69 -3.12 22.39
CA CYS A 169 -4.66 -3.14 23.84
C CYS A 169 -6.03 -3.55 24.39
N ASP A 170 -6.06 -4.52 25.28
CA ASP A 170 -7.25 -4.97 26.01
C ASP A 170 -7.31 -4.38 27.43
N ALA A 171 -8.36 -4.70 28.19
CA ALA A 171 -8.50 -4.26 29.57
C ALA A 171 -7.30 -4.57 30.49
N ALA A 172 -6.48 -5.58 30.17
CA ALA A 172 -5.36 -6.01 31.00
C ALA A 172 -3.97 -5.52 30.52
N SER A 173 -3.87 -4.95 29.31
CA SER A 173 -2.60 -4.54 28.70
C SER A 173 -2.47 -3.03 28.55
N CYS A 174 -1.29 -2.54 28.15
CA CYS A 174 -1.03 -1.13 27.85
C CYS A 174 -1.48 -0.12 28.94
N PRO A 175 -0.95 -0.19 30.17
CA PRO A 175 -1.38 0.68 31.28
C PRO A 175 -1.15 2.18 31.00
N LEU A 176 -0.25 2.52 30.07
CA LEU A 176 0.09 3.90 29.70
C LEU A 176 -0.56 4.34 28.38
N MET A 177 -1.63 3.67 27.95
CA MET A 177 -2.30 4.00 26.70
C MET A 177 -2.79 5.46 26.69
N PRO A 178 -2.52 6.22 25.61
CA PRO A 178 -3.02 7.59 25.47
C PRO A 178 -4.54 7.66 25.60
N ALA A 179 -5.04 8.66 26.32
CA ALA A 179 -6.48 8.83 26.57
C ALA A 179 -7.33 9.07 25.30
N THR A 180 -6.68 9.44 24.19
CA THR A 180 -7.34 9.61 22.88
C THR A 180 -7.58 8.28 22.16
N LEU A 181 -7.00 7.18 22.65
CA LEU A 181 -7.19 5.84 22.12
C LEU A 181 -8.17 5.05 22.98
N ALA A 182 -8.80 4.05 22.37
CA ALA A 182 -9.69 3.13 23.06
C ALA A 182 -9.06 1.73 23.13
N ARG A 183 -9.31 1.04 24.24
CA ARG A 183 -9.04 -0.39 24.35
C ARG A 183 -10.13 -1.15 23.61
N ALA A 184 -9.77 -2.30 23.07
CA ALA A 184 -10.70 -3.25 22.51
C ALA A 184 -10.50 -4.59 23.22
N ASP A 185 -11.59 -5.23 23.62
CA ASP A 185 -11.56 -6.60 24.10
C ASP A 185 -11.82 -7.55 22.92
N GLY A 186 -11.15 -8.71 22.93
CA GLY A 186 -11.28 -9.70 21.87
C GLY A 186 -12.61 -10.47 21.91
N PRO A 187 -12.89 -11.30 20.89
CA PRO A 187 -12.02 -11.61 19.75
C PRO A 187 -11.92 -10.46 18.73
N TYR A 188 -10.73 -10.23 18.19
CA TYR A 188 -10.42 -9.09 17.34
C TYR A 188 -10.71 -9.39 15.86
N PRO A 189 -11.28 -8.43 15.09
CA PRO A 189 -11.16 -8.47 13.65
C PRO A 189 -9.68 -8.41 13.24
N ALA A 190 -9.33 -8.93 12.06
CA ALA A 190 -7.96 -8.91 11.57
C ALA A 190 -7.78 -8.35 10.16
N VAL A 191 -6.60 -7.80 9.90
CA VAL A 191 -6.19 -7.33 8.58
C VAL A 191 -4.80 -7.87 8.24
N VAL A 192 -4.70 -8.58 7.12
CA VAL A 192 -3.41 -8.96 6.53
C VAL A 192 -2.94 -7.83 5.61
N VAL A 193 -1.68 -7.37 5.79
CA VAL A 193 -1.12 -6.22 5.07
C VAL A 193 0.06 -6.66 4.20
N VAL A 194 -0.06 -6.49 2.89
CA VAL A 194 0.93 -6.93 1.89
C VAL A 194 1.69 -5.73 1.32
N HIS A 195 3.02 -5.76 1.37
CA HIS A 195 3.84 -4.68 0.84
C HIS A 195 3.93 -4.68 -0.70
N GLY A 196 4.47 -3.59 -1.27
CA GLY A 196 4.76 -3.46 -2.70
C GLY A 196 6.03 -4.20 -3.18
N GLY A 197 6.23 -4.28 -4.50
CA GLY A 197 7.42 -4.93 -5.07
C GLY A 197 8.71 -4.22 -4.65
N GLY A 198 9.72 -4.97 -4.20
CA GLY A 198 10.99 -4.41 -3.69
C GLY A 198 10.87 -3.63 -2.37
N SER A 199 9.71 -3.72 -1.70
CA SER A 199 9.39 -3.05 -0.43
C SER A 199 9.60 -4.00 0.76
N SER A 200 9.09 -3.62 1.93
CA SER A 200 9.01 -4.47 3.13
C SER A 200 7.80 -4.11 3.99
N LYS A 201 7.39 -5.02 4.88
CA LYS A 201 6.31 -4.81 5.86
C LYS A 201 6.46 -3.52 6.69
N ARG A 202 7.71 -3.11 6.94
CA ARG A 202 8.04 -1.94 7.78
C ARG A 202 7.56 -0.62 7.19
N LEU A 203 7.39 -0.57 5.87
CA LEU A 203 6.95 0.64 5.18
C LEU A 203 5.44 0.89 5.32
N HIS A 204 4.68 -0.05 5.88
CA HIS A 204 3.23 0.10 6.08
C HIS A 204 2.85 0.25 7.55
N ARG A 205 3.80 0.64 8.40
CA ARG A 205 3.60 0.80 9.85
C ARG A 205 2.61 1.90 10.21
N SER A 206 2.43 2.92 9.37
CA SER A 206 1.38 3.92 9.56
C SER A 206 0.00 3.28 9.56
N ALA A 207 -0.28 2.42 8.58
CA ALA A 207 -1.54 1.71 8.46
C ALA A 207 -1.70 0.62 9.55
N THR A 208 -0.69 -0.24 9.75
CA THR A 208 -0.80 -1.37 10.69
C THR A 208 -0.97 -0.91 12.14
N GLN A 209 -0.22 0.12 12.56
CA GLN A 209 -0.35 0.66 13.91
C GLN A 209 -1.68 1.38 14.09
N SER A 210 -2.12 2.19 13.12
CA SER A 210 -3.41 2.89 13.22
C SER A 210 -4.58 1.90 13.30
N LEU A 211 -4.53 0.81 12.52
CA LEU A 211 -5.50 -0.27 12.60
C LEU A 211 -5.46 -0.99 13.97
N ALA A 212 -4.26 -1.26 14.51
CA ALA A 212 -4.12 -1.87 15.83
C ALA A 212 -4.69 -1.02 16.96
N GLU A 213 -4.41 0.28 16.92
CA GLU A 213 -4.98 1.27 17.84
C GLU A 213 -6.49 1.43 17.68
N ALA A 214 -7.03 1.13 16.49
CA ALA A 214 -8.46 1.12 16.21
C ALA A 214 -9.13 -0.24 16.52
N GLY A 215 -8.43 -1.19 17.14
CA GLY A 215 -9.03 -2.46 17.58
C GLY A 215 -8.89 -3.62 16.59
N TYR A 216 -8.03 -3.54 15.57
CA TYR A 216 -7.74 -4.65 14.66
C TYR A 216 -6.46 -5.40 15.05
N MET A 217 -6.47 -6.73 14.96
CA MET A 217 -5.23 -7.47 14.87
C MET A 217 -4.65 -7.30 13.46
N THR A 218 -3.40 -6.85 13.33
CA THR A 218 -2.79 -6.69 12.00
C THR A 218 -1.56 -7.57 11.84
N ILE A 219 -1.44 -8.18 10.65
CA ILE A 219 -0.31 -9.02 10.27
C ILE A 219 0.29 -8.43 9.01
N ALA A 220 1.47 -7.84 9.10
CA ALA A 220 2.22 -7.38 7.94
C ALA A 220 3.35 -8.36 7.63
N LEU A 221 3.48 -8.79 6.38
CA LEU A 221 4.44 -9.81 5.95
C LEU A 221 5.50 -9.26 5.00
N ASP A 222 6.70 -9.83 5.05
CA ASP A 222 7.69 -9.74 3.98
C ASP A 222 7.56 -10.94 3.04
N THR A 223 7.71 -10.72 1.74
CA THR A 223 7.77 -11.83 0.79
C THR A 223 9.11 -12.56 0.87
N THR A 224 9.06 -13.87 0.67
CA THR A 224 10.22 -14.77 0.75
C THR A 224 11.20 -14.54 -0.41
N SER A 225 10.72 -14.02 -1.54
CA SER A 225 11.48 -13.64 -2.73
C SER A 225 11.05 -12.25 -3.25
N PRO A 226 11.93 -11.49 -3.94
CA PRO A 226 11.57 -10.19 -4.53
C PRO A 226 10.50 -10.26 -5.62
N VAL A 227 10.33 -11.40 -6.30
CA VAL A 227 9.40 -11.55 -7.44
C VAL A 227 8.62 -12.85 -7.31
N GLY A 228 7.33 -12.82 -7.71
CA GLY A 228 6.51 -14.02 -7.90
C GLY A 228 6.11 -14.76 -6.63
N THR A 229 6.27 -14.18 -5.44
CA THR A 229 5.92 -14.82 -4.16
C THR A 229 4.89 -14.06 -3.33
N HIS A 230 4.48 -12.85 -3.74
CA HIS A 230 3.48 -12.08 -3.00
C HIS A 230 2.18 -12.87 -2.82
N GLY A 231 1.69 -13.52 -3.88
CA GLY A 231 0.49 -14.33 -3.84
C GLY A 231 0.63 -15.56 -2.92
N PRO A 232 1.53 -16.51 -3.23
CA PRO A 232 1.71 -17.72 -2.42
C PRO A 232 2.03 -17.45 -0.95
N ASP A 233 2.90 -16.49 -0.64
CA ASP A 233 3.25 -16.19 0.75
C ASP A 233 2.07 -15.57 1.51
N THR A 234 1.28 -14.71 0.86
CA THR A 234 0.07 -14.15 1.47
C THR A 234 -0.97 -15.25 1.73
N GLN A 235 -1.16 -16.18 0.79
CA GLN A 235 -2.03 -17.35 1.01
C GLN A 235 -1.55 -18.17 2.21
N ASP A 236 -0.24 -18.41 2.35
CA ASP A 236 0.31 -19.15 3.48
C ASP A 236 0.08 -18.43 4.82
N VAL A 237 0.25 -17.11 4.86
CA VAL A 237 -0.06 -16.30 6.06
C VAL A 237 -1.54 -16.37 6.41
N ILE A 238 -2.44 -16.30 5.41
CA ILE A 238 -3.89 -16.42 5.64
C ILE A 238 -4.23 -17.82 6.16
N ASP A 239 -3.73 -18.88 5.51
CA ASP A 239 -3.95 -20.26 5.95
C ASP A 239 -3.43 -20.49 7.37
N TRP A 240 -2.29 -19.89 7.72
CA TRP A 240 -1.80 -19.89 9.09
C TRP A 240 -2.73 -19.11 10.03
N LEU A 241 -3.14 -17.89 9.69
CA LEU A 241 -4.05 -17.07 10.50
C LEU A 241 -5.37 -17.79 10.85
N PHE A 242 -5.90 -18.58 9.91
CA PHE A 242 -7.15 -19.33 10.09
C PHE A 242 -6.97 -20.71 10.76
N SER A 243 -5.75 -21.15 11.00
CA SER A 243 -5.47 -22.46 11.60
C SER A 243 -5.59 -22.44 13.13
N THR A 244 -6.10 -23.54 13.69
CA THR A 244 -6.38 -23.70 15.13
C THR A 244 -5.78 -25.01 15.66
N PRO A 245 -5.69 -25.25 16.98
CA PRO A 245 -5.21 -26.53 17.52
C PRO A 245 -6.01 -27.74 17.04
N THR A 246 -7.31 -27.57 16.75
CA THR A 246 -8.20 -28.63 16.26
C THR A 246 -8.23 -28.75 14.73
N ALA A 247 -7.74 -27.73 14.03
CA ALA A 247 -7.60 -27.70 12.58
C ALA A 247 -6.26 -27.03 12.22
N PRO A 248 -5.13 -27.68 12.52
CA PRO A 248 -3.81 -27.12 12.25
C PRO A 248 -3.51 -27.21 10.75
N ARG A 249 -2.45 -26.52 10.33
CA ARG A 249 -1.84 -26.71 9.02
C ARG A 249 -1.29 -28.15 8.87
N PRO A 250 -0.97 -28.60 7.65
CA PRO A 250 -0.39 -29.93 7.42
C PRO A 250 0.88 -30.25 8.21
N ASP A 251 1.67 -29.22 8.57
CA ASP A 251 2.88 -29.34 9.39
C ASP A 251 2.59 -29.34 10.91
N GLY A 252 1.32 -29.35 11.31
CA GLY A 252 0.87 -29.28 12.70
C GLY A 252 0.91 -27.89 13.33
N SER A 253 1.42 -26.89 12.61
CA SER A 253 1.46 -25.52 13.12
C SER A 253 0.08 -24.87 13.10
N TYR A 254 -0.15 -23.93 14.02
CA TYR A 254 -1.37 -23.14 14.06
C TYR A 254 -1.10 -21.69 14.49
N PHE A 255 -2.08 -20.79 14.33
CA PHE A 255 -1.94 -19.40 14.79
C PHE A 255 -1.96 -19.33 16.32
N PRO A 256 -0.88 -18.87 16.99
CA PRO A 256 -0.81 -18.93 18.46
C PRO A 256 -1.87 -18.08 19.18
N TRP A 257 -2.42 -17.07 18.50
CA TRP A 257 -3.46 -16.18 19.04
C TRP A 257 -4.85 -16.46 18.45
N TRP A 258 -5.09 -17.68 17.95
CA TRP A 258 -6.37 -18.09 17.36
C TRP A 258 -7.58 -17.78 18.26
N ALA A 259 -7.45 -17.95 19.59
CA ALA A 259 -8.53 -17.69 20.53
C ALA A 259 -8.86 -16.20 20.70
N SER A 260 -7.95 -15.32 20.29
CA SER A 260 -8.14 -13.86 20.31
C SER A 260 -8.61 -13.31 18.97
N LEU A 261 -8.75 -14.13 17.93
CA LEU A 261 -9.11 -13.72 16.58
C LEU A 261 -10.58 -14.01 16.31
N ASP A 262 -11.33 -13.06 15.75
CA ASP A 262 -12.62 -13.36 15.12
C ASP A 262 -12.39 -13.67 13.64
N ILE A 263 -12.37 -14.97 13.34
CA ILE A 263 -12.12 -15.47 11.98
C ILE A 263 -13.20 -15.06 10.97
N ARG A 264 -14.36 -14.53 11.39
CA ARG A 264 -15.41 -14.04 10.49
C ARG A 264 -15.13 -12.62 10.00
N MET A 265 -14.23 -11.90 10.68
CA MET A 265 -13.94 -10.49 10.46
C MET A 265 -12.50 -10.30 9.97
N VAL A 266 -12.12 -10.95 8.87
CA VAL A 266 -10.77 -10.83 8.30
C VAL A 266 -10.80 -10.07 6.97
N GLY A 267 -10.01 -9.02 6.88
CA GLY A 267 -9.78 -8.26 5.66
C GLY A 267 -8.33 -8.37 5.17
N ILE A 268 -8.09 -7.82 3.99
CA ILE A 268 -6.76 -7.72 3.40
C ILE A 268 -6.53 -6.31 2.87
N ALA A 269 -5.32 -5.80 3.07
CA ALA A 269 -4.84 -4.58 2.47
C ALA A 269 -3.49 -4.80 1.79
N GLY A 270 -3.15 -3.96 0.82
CA GLY A 270 -1.79 -3.95 0.32
C GLY A 270 -1.47 -2.78 -0.59
N HIS A 271 -0.17 -2.52 -0.78
CA HIS A 271 0.35 -1.41 -1.58
C HIS A 271 1.01 -1.91 -2.86
N SER A 272 0.82 -1.21 -3.98
CA SER A 272 1.50 -1.54 -5.23
C SER A 272 1.27 -3.01 -5.60
N GLN A 273 2.31 -3.82 -5.83
CA GLN A 273 2.16 -5.26 -6.07
C GLN A 273 1.37 -6.00 -4.96
N GLY A 274 1.45 -5.52 -3.71
CA GLY A 274 0.61 -5.96 -2.60
C GLY A 274 -0.86 -5.57 -2.76
N ALA A 275 -1.17 -4.45 -3.42
CA ALA A 275 -2.55 -4.07 -3.75
C ALA A 275 -3.16 -5.02 -4.79
N SER A 276 -2.38 -5.47 -5.77
CA SER A 276 -2.80 -6.53 -6.71
C SER A 276 -3.03 -7.85 -5.99
N THR A 277 -2.16 -8.16 -5.03
CA THR A 277 -2.29 -9.34 -4.18
C THR A 277 -3.55 -9.29 -3.33
N ALA A 278 -3.82 -8.16 -2.67
CA ALA A 278 -5.04 -7.92 -1.91
C ALA A 278 -6.29 -8.00 -2.81
N SER A 279 -6.22 -7.45 -4.03
CA SER A 279 -7.31 -7.51 -5.00
C SER A 279 -7.62 -8.96 -5.38
N LEU A 280 -6.62 -9.74 -5.80
CA LEU A 280 -6.86 -11.12 -6.26
C LEU A 280 -7.21 -12.07 -5.10
N ILE A 281 -6.41 -12.08 -4.03
CA ILE A 281 -6.64 -12.99 -2.91
C ILE A 281 -7.94 -12.63 -2.18
N GLY A 282 -8.21 -11.33 -2.00
CA GLY A 282 -9.45 -10.87 -1.39
C GLY A 282 -10.70 -11.31 -2.13
N GLN A 283 -10.66 -11.43 -3.46
CA GLN A 283 -11.78 -11.95 -4.24
C GLN A 283 -11.83 -13.48 -4.25
N THR A 284 -10.68 -14.16 -4.32
CA THR A 284 -10.63 -15.63 -4.46
C THR A 284 -10.80 -16.39 -3.15
N ASP A 285 -10.36 -15.84 -2.00
CA ASP A 285 -10.41 -16.54 -0.72
C ASP A 285 -11.70 -16.23 0.05
N PRO A 286 -12.69 -17.16 0.12
CA PRO A 286 -14.01 -16.92 0.70
C PRO A 286 -13.99 -16.47 2.17
N ARG A 287 -12.87 -16.64 2.85
CA ARG A 287 -12.69 -16.27 4.26
C ARG A 287 -12.41 -14.77 4.45
N LEU A 288 -12.10 -14.03 3.38
CA LEU A 288 -11.84 -12.59 3.42
C LEU A 288 -13.10 -11.80 3.07
N SER A 289 -13.40 -10.79 3.90
CA SER A 289 -14.65 -10.02 3.86
C SER A 289 -14.49 -8.57 3.36
N ALA A 290 -13.26 -8.04 3.30
CA ALA A 290 -13.01 -6.67 2.85
C ALA A 290 -11.62 -6.51 2.23
N ILE A 291 -11.51 -5.67 1.19
CA ILE A 291 -10.27 -5.35 0.49
C ILE A 291 -9.97 -3.85 0.57
N VAL A 292 -8.71 -3.50 0.83
CA VAL A 292 -8.19 -2.14 0.61
C VAL A 292 -6.92 -2.20 -0.24
N ALA A 293 -6.96 -1.59 -1.42
CA ALA A 293 -5.87 -1.62 -2.41
C ALA A 293 -5.24 -0.23 -2.54
N TRP A 294 -4.03 -0.07 -2.01
CA TRP A 294 -3.25 1.16 -2.04
C TRP A 294 -2.42 1.28 -3.33
N ASP A 295 -2.93 2.03 -4.33
CA ASP A 295 -2.33 2.33 -5.65
C ASP A 295 -1.79 1.11 -6.43
N ASN A 296 -2.66 0.35 -7.10
CA ASN A 296 -4.11 0.55 -7.27
C ASN A 296 -4.90 -0.76 -7.17
N LEU A 297 -6.22 -0.62 -7.03
CA LEU A 297 -7.19 -1.72 -7.12
C LEU A 297 -7.17 -2.31 -8.54
N THR A 298 -6.79 -3.58 -8.65
CA THR A 298 -6.54 -4.24 -9.94
C THR A 298 -7.83 -4.82 -10.50
N ALA A 299 -8.11 -4.58 -11.79
CA ALA A 299 -9.13 -5.31 -12.53
C ALA A 299 -8.64 -6.73 -12.85
N LEU A 300 -9.38 -7.74 -12.39
CA LEU A 300 -8.93 -9.13 -12.40
C LEU A 300 -9.36 -9.88 -13.67
N ARG A 301 -10.45 -9.47 -14.32
CA ARG A 301 -10.97 -10.14 -15.54
C ARG A 301 -10.53 -9.43 -16.81
N THR A 302 -10.41 -8.11 -16.75
CA THR A 302 -10.21 -7.25 -17.93
C THR A 302 -8.81 -6.65 -18.05
N GLY A 303 -7.95 -6.85 -17.03
CA GLY A 303 -6.66 -6.17 -16.94
C GLY A 303 -5.59 -6.89 -16.12
N TRP A 304 -5.69 -8.20 -15.92
CA TRP A 304 -4.68 -8.89 -15.13
C TRP A 304 -3.31 -8.91 -15.81
N VAL A 305 -2.31 -8.28 -15.19
CA VAL A 305 -0.93 -8.23 -15.71
C VAL A 305 0.16 -8.45 -14.65
N ASP A 306 -0.24 -8.68 -13.41
CA ASP A 306 0.70 -8.72 -12.29
C ASP A 306 1.28 -10.09 -12.04
N LYS A 307 2.61 -10.17 -12.05
CA LYS A 307 3.35 -11.38 -11.71
C LYS A 307 3.50 -11.52 -10.20
N ILE A 308 2.40 -11.74 -9.49
CA ILE A 308 2.43 -11.96 -8.03
C ILE A 308 2.68 -13.43 -7.64
N GLY A 309 2.74 -14.34 -8.63
CA GLY A 309 2.99 -15.77 -8.41
C GLY A 309 1.76 -16.65 -8.50
N ILE A 310 0.58 -16.05 -8.68
CA ILE A 310 -0.69 -16.72 -8.93
C ILE A 310 -1.46 -15.89 -9.97
N ASP A 311 -2.28 -16.55 -10.78
CA ASP A 311 -3.17 -15.91 -11.75
C ASP A 311 -4.63 -15.99 -11.27
N PRO A 312 -5.50 -15.04 -11.69
CA PRO A 312 -6.93 -15.13 -11.49
C PRO A 312 -7.49 -16.41 -12.07
N PRO A 313 -8.33 -17.16 -11.33
CA PRO A 313 -9.07 -18.27 -11.90
C PRO A 313 -9.93 -17.80 -13.09
N ALA A 314 -10.02 -18.62 -14.13
CA ALA A 314 -10.80 -18.29 -15.32
C ALA A 314 -12.30 -18.07 -15.02
N ASP A 315 -12.81 -18.72 -13.98
CA ASP A 315 -14.18 -18.66 -13.47
C ASP A 315 -14.31 -17.75 -12.24
N LEU A 316 -13.37 -16.84 -12.00
CA LEU A 316 -13.36 -15.94 -10.85
C LEU A 316 -14.70 -15.22 -10.69
N ILE A 317 -15.36 -15.43 -9.55
CA ILE A 317 -16.55 -14.69 -9.12
C ILE A 317 -16.11 -13.57 -8.19
N LEU A 318 -16.39 -12.33 -8.59
CA LEU A 318 -16.18 -11.16 -7.73
C LEU A 318 -17.28 -11.15 -6.66
N ARG A 319 -16.91 -10.91 -5.41
CA ARG A 319 -17.84 -10.94 -4.26
C ARG A 319 -17.49 -10.00 -3.12
N THR A 320 -16.22 -9.66 -2.96
CA THR A 320 -15.72 -8.96 -1.78
C THR A 320 -15.72 -7.46 -2.03
N PRO A 321 -16.32 -6.63 -1.15
CA PRO A 321 -16.23 -5.19 -1.23
C PRO A 321 -14.78 -4.69 -1.22
N ALA A 322 -14.45 -3.77 -2.11
CA ALA A 322 -13.10 -3.21 -2.21
C ALA A 322 -13.04 -1.68 -2.30
N LEU A 323 -12.15 -1.10 -1.49
CA LEU A 323 -11.69 0.28 -1.62
C LEU A 323 -10.38 0.29 -2.40
N GLY A 324 -10.35 1.03 -3.49
CA GLY A 324 -9.15 1.37 -4.23
C GLY A 324 -8.65 2.76 -3.90
N PHE A 325 -7.34 2.92 -3.88
CA PHE A 325 -6.70 4.23 -3.95
C PHE A 325 -5.90 4.37 -5.24
N GLY A 326 -5.77 5.61 -5.70
CA GLY A 326 -4.85 5.99 -6.78
C GLY A 326 -4.02 7.20 -6.38
N ALA A 327 -2.87 7.38 -7.00
CA ALA A 327 -2.04 8.59 -6.86
C ALA A 327 -2.07 9.48 -8.10
N ASP A 328 -1.88 10.79 -7.91
CA ASP A 328 -1.65 11.75 -8.99
C ASP A 328 -0.35 11.45 -9.74
N TYR A 329 0.68 11.12 -8.97
CA TYR A 329 2.04 10.94 -9.47
C TYR A 329 2.56 9.54 -9.20
N ASN A 330 3.56 9.12 -9.98
CA ASN A 330 4.33 7.92 -9.71
C ASN A 330 5.39 8.20 -8.61
N PHE A 331 6.45 7.38 -8.52
CA PHE A 331 7.56 7.57 -7.57
C PHE A 331 8.26 8.93 -7.66
N VAL A 332 8.49 9.40 -8.89
CA VAL A 332 9.09 10.71 -9.18
C VAL A 332 7.98 11.57 -9.75
N PRO A 333 7.53 12.59 -9.03
CA PRO A 333 6.51 13.51 -9.53
C PRO A 333 7.03 14.29 -10.75
N GLU A 334 6.24 14.28 -11.81
CA GLU A 334 6.50 15.02 -13.04
C GLU A 334 5.24 15.82 -13.41
N ALA A 335 5.46 16.96 -14.07
CA ALA A 335 4.37 17.82 -14.53
C ALA A 335 3.47 17.08 -15.52
N LEU A 336 2.15 17.18 -15.32
CA LEU A 336 1.15 16.62 -16.23
C LEU A 336 0.63 17.73 -17.14
N HIS A 337 1.31 17.95 -18.28
CA HIS A 337 0.94 19.01 -19.22
C HIS A 337 -0.38 18.76 -19.98
N LEU A 338 -0.86 17.51 -19.97
CA LEU A 338 -2.11 17.05 -20.58
C LEU A 338 -2.93 16.27 -19.54
N PRO A 339 -4.26 16.16 -19.71
CA PRO A 339 -5.08 15.47 -18.73
C PRO A 339 -4.73 13.97 -18.78
N PRO A 340 -4.44 13.32 -17.64
CA PRO A 340 -4.09 11.91 -17.65
C PRO A 340 -5.31 11.00 -17.83
N GLU A 341 -6.53 11.54 -17.77
CA GLU A 341 -7.77 10.84 -18.11
C GLU A 341 -8.42 11.38 -19.41
N PRO A 342 -8.96 10.50 -20.28
CA PRO A 342 -8.82 9.04 -20.22
C PRO A 342 -7.37 8.64 -20.52
N ALA A 343 -6.79 7.78 -19.68
CA ALA A 343 -5.44 7.30 -19.91
C ALA A 343 -5.40 6.60 -21.27
N ALA A 344 -4.36 6.85 -22.06
CA ALA A 344 -4.16 6.08 -23.29
C ALA A 344 -4.18 4.60 -22.90
N SER A 345 -5.11 3.84 -23.48
CA SER A 345 -5.24 2.40 -23.22
C SER A 345 -3.89 1.75 -23.48
N ASN A 346 -3.15 1.44 -22.41
CA ASN A 346 -2.00 0.57 -22.53
C ASN A 346 -2.53 -0.87 -22.45
N THR A 347 -1.92 -1.76 -23.21
CA THR A 347 -2.22 -3.20 -23.19
C THR A 347 -1.84 -3.87 -21.87
N GLN A 348 -1.58 -3.07 -20.82
CA GLN A 348 -1.04 -3.49 -19.53
C GLN A 348 -2.09 -3.40 -18.41
N GLY A 349 -3.38 -3.48 -18.73
CA GLY A 349 -4.40 -3.90 -17.77
C GLY A 349 -4.56 -3.04 -16.51
N GLY A 350 -4.25 -1.74 -16.58
CA GLY A 350 -4.40 -0.85 -15.42
C GLY A 350 -3.16 -0.71 -14.54
N ARG A 351 -2.04 -1.36 -14.89
CA ARG A 351 -0.69 -1.03 -14.40
C ARG A 351 0.23 -0.87 -15.59
N GLY A 352 0.37 0.35 -16.08
CA GLY A 352 1.47 0.60 -16.98
C GLY A 352 2.77 0.36 -16.23
N ARG A 353 3.61 -0.53 -16.73
CA ARG A 353 5.02 -0.59 -16.36
C ARG A 353 5.83 0.43 -17.18
N GLY A 354 5.18 1.51 -17.62
CA GLY A 354 5.73 2.56 -18.47
C GLY A 354 5.58 3.94 -17.84
N ALA A 355 6.33 4.92 -18.32
CA ALA A 355 6.38 6.28 -17.74
C ALA A 355 5.11 7.13 -17.97
N GLY A 356 4.08 6.60 -18.64
CA GLY A 356 2.84 7.35 -18.94
C GLY A 356 1.77 7.22 -17.85
N PRO A 357 0.77 8.12 -17.81
CA PRO A 357 -0.33 8.05 -16.86
C PRO A 357 -1.12 6.73 -16.97
N HIS A 358 -1.53 6.17 -15.83
CA HIS A 358 -2.28 4.90 -15.75
C HIS A 358 -3.73 5.14 -15.38
N PRO A 359 -4.68 4.39 -15.97
CA PRO A 359 -6.07 4.46 -15.53
C PRO A 359 -6.15 3.94 -14.09
N LYS A 360 -6.79 4.72 -13.22
CA LYS A 360 -6.89 4.42 -11.78
C LYS A 360 -8.17 3.69 -11.39
N ASP A 361 -9.16 3.67 -12.27
CA ASP A 361 -10.50 3.15 -12.02
C ASP A 361 -10.89 1.78 -12.61
N PRO A 362 -10.08 1.02 -13.41
CA PRO A 362 -10.54 -0.24 -13.97
C PRO A 362 -11.07 -1.24 -12.93
N GLY A 363 -10.36 -1.43 -11.81
CA GLY A 363 -10.81 -2.32 -10.74
C GLY A 363 -12.09 -1.85 -10.06
N TYR A 364 -12.28 -0.53 -9.90
CA TYR A 364 -13.53 0.06 -9.42
C TYR A 364 -14.68 -0.22 -10.40
N GLN A 365 -14.48 0.02 -11.70
CA GLN A 365 -15.51 -0.20 -12.70
C GLN A 365 -15.92 -1.68 -12.79
N GLU A 366 -14.96 -2.61 -12.68
CA GLU A 366 -15.21 -4.05 -12.70
C GLU A 366 -16.08 -4.50 -11.52
N LEU A 367 -15.80 -4.02 -10.30
CA LEU A 367 -16.60 -4.35 -9.12
C LEU A 367 -17.98 -3.68 -9.12
N ARG A 368 -18.03 -2.41 -9.53
CA ARG A 368 -19.31 -1.71 -9.71
C ARG A 368 -20.20 -2.43 -10.72
N ALA A 369 -19.66 -2.89 -11.84
CA ALA A 369 -20.40 -3.65 -12.85
C ALA A 369 -20.92 -4.99 -12.30
N ALA A 370 -20.25 -5.55 -11.29
CA ALA A 370 -20.70 -6.74 -10.57
C ALA A 370 -21.70 -6.43 -9.42
N GLY A 371 -22.07 -5.16 -9.20
CA GLY A 371 -22.98 -4.75 -8.13
C GLY A 371 -22.39 -4.83 -6.72
N ILE A 372 -21.06 -4.88 -6.62
CA ILE A 372 -20.31 -4.99 -5.37
C ILE A 372 -19.98 -3.60 -4.86
N ASP A 373 -20.11 -3.38 -3.55
CA ASP A 373 -19.71 -2.11 -2.95
C ASP A 373 -18.23 -1.83 -3.22
N THR A 374 -17.96 -0.67 -3.82
CA THR A 374 -16.61 -0.25 -4.16
C THR A 374 -16.46 1.26 -4.10
N MET A 375 -15.25 1.72 -3.82
CA MET A 375 -14.92 3.13 -3.80
C MET A 375 -13.51 3.32 -4.36
N LEU A 376 -13.28 4.43 -5.05
CA LEU A 376 -11.97 4.87 -5.52
C LEU A 376 -11.68 6.25 -4.94
N ILE A 377 -10.60 6.37 -4.16
CA ILE A 377 -10.11 7.66 -3.66
C ILE A 377 -8.76 7.96 -4.28
N VAL A 378 -8.65 9.13 -4.92
CA VAL A 378 -7.37 9.64 -5.42
C VAL A 378 -7.03 10.90 -4.63
N PRO A 379 -6.12 10.84 -3.63
CA PRO A 379 -5.77 12.02 -2.87
C PRO A 379 -5.00 13.03 -3.73
N ARG A 380 -5.25 14.31 -3.49
CA ARG A 380 -4.60 15.42 -4.17
C ARG A 380 -3.09 15.37 -3.95
N ALA A 381 -2.33 15.54 -5.02
CA ALA A 381 -0.88 15.55 -5.06
C ALA A 381 -0.21 14.25 -4.61
N ALA A 382 -0.97 13.21 -4.29
CA ALA A 382 -0.40 11.96 -3.82
C ALA A 382 0.53 11.36 -4.87
N THR A 383 1.62 10.80 -4.40
CA THR A 383 2.56 10.00 -5.18
C THR A 383 2.32 8.53 -4.88
N HIS A 384 2.99 7.65 -5.62
CA HIS A 384 3.01 6.23 -5.32
C HIS A 384 3.56 5.92 -3.92
N LEU A 385 4.29 6.86 -3.30
CA LEU A 385 4.92 6.71 -2.01
C LEU A 385 4.05 7.15 -0.84
N ASP A 386 2.96 7.92 -1.02
CA ASP A 386 2.06 8.32 0.09
C ASP A 386 1.46 7.13 0.87
N TYR A 387 1.43 5.95 0.26
CA TYR A 387 0.96 4.68 0.84
C TYR A 387 2.02 3.91 1.64
N SER A 388 3.23 4.47 1.72
CA SER A 388 4.40 3.85 2.32
C SER A 388 5.22 4.88 3.07
N LEU A 389 5.86 4.49 4.17
CA LEU A 389 6.78 5.35 4.91
C LEU A 389 8.16 5.39 4.26
N PHE A 390 8.21 5.37 2.94
CA PHE A 390 9.44 5.43 2.16
C PHE A 390 9.89 6.89 2.07
N GLY A 391 11.15 7.18 2.38
CA GLY A 391 11.72 8.54 2.37
C GLY A 391 11.88 9.17 0.98
N GLY A 392 10.80 9.32 0.22
CA GLY A 392 10.72 9.97 -1.09
C GLY A 392 9.56 10.97 -1.18
N PRO A 393 9.25 11.47 -2.38
CA PRO A 393 8.24 12.51 -2.56
C PRO A 393 6.87 11.99 -2.09
N ALA A 394 6.25 12.72 -1.18
CA ALA A 394 4.91 12.43 -0.66
C ALA A 394 4.29 13.74 -0.18
N THR A 395 2.97 13.76 -0.10
CA THR A 395 2.22 14.91 0.43
C THR A 395 2.22 14.92 1.96
N ARG A 396 1.90 16.07 2.54
CA ARG A 396 1.64 16.19 3.98
C ARG A 396 0.43 15.37 4.43
N LEU A 397 -0.65 15.37 3.64
CA LEU A 397 -1.96 14.91 4.10
C LEU A 397 -2.40 13.55 3.54
N GLY A 398 -1.71 13.03 2.52
CA GLY A 398 -2.08 11.81 1.81
C GLY A 398 -2.20 10.62 2.75
N GLU A 399 -1.21 10.39 3.60
CA GLU A 399 -1.23 9.30 4.59
C GLU A 399 -2.46 9.37 5.52
N SER A 400 -2.80 10.56 6.03
CA SER A 400 -3.97 10.73 6.90
C SER A 400 -5.27 10.46 6.15
N VAL A 401 -5.40 10.91 4.89
CA VAL A 401 -6.56 10.62 4.04
C VAL A 401 -6.68 9.12 3.78
N ILE A 402 -5.56 8.45 3.48
CA ILE A 402 -5.50 7.01 3.25
C ILE A 402 -5.95 6.24 4.49
N ASN A 403 -5.44 6.61 5.68
CA ASN A 403 -5.83 6.00 6.94
C ASN A 403 -7.30 6.24 7.27
N TYR A 404 -7.83 7.44 7.03
CA TYR A 404 -9.24 7.77 7.27
C TYR A 404 -10.19 6.83 6.52
N TYR A 405 -9.99 6.70 5.21
CA TYR A 405 -10.84 5.84 4.38
C TYR A 405 -10.56 4.35 4.64
N THR A 406 -9.32 3.95 4.92
CA THR A 406 -8.99 2.57 5.30
C THR A 406 -9.71 2.14 6.57
N LEU A 407 -9.67 2.98 7.62
CA LEU A 407 -10.38 2.73 8.87
C LEU A 407 -11.89 2.65 8.66
N ALA A 408 -12.48 3.61 7.94
CA ALA A 408 -13.90 3.61 7.65
C ALA A 408 -14.33 2.39 6.82
N TRP A 409 -13.52 1.95 5.86
CA TRP A 409 -13.82 0.76 5.06
C TRP A 409 -13.85 -0.52 5.91
N PHE A 410 -12.81 -0.75 6.70
CA PHE A 410 -12.77 -1.93 7.56
C PHE A 410 -13.77 -1.87 8.71
N ASP A 411 -14.06 -0.69 9.26
CA ASP A 411 -15.09 -0.54 10.30
C ASP A 411 -16.46 -0.93 9.72
N ARG A 412 -16.73 -0.56 8.46
CA ARG A 412 -17.98 -0.91 7.77
C ARG A 412 -18.12 -2.41 7.49
N TYR A 413 -17.13 -3.01 6.83
CA TYR A 413 -17.27 -4.38 6.28
C TYR A 413 -16.76 -5.50 7.19
N LEU A 414 -15.96 -5.19 8.20
CA LEU A 414 -15.51 -6.20 9.17
C LEU A 414 -16.35 -6.10 10.44
N LYS A 415 -16.22 -5.00 11.19
CA LYS A 415 -16.92 -4.84 12.47
C LYS A 415 -18.41 -4.55 12.28
N GLY A 416 -18.74 -3.70 11.31
CA GLY A 416 -20.10 -3.27 11.02
C GLY A 416 -21.03 -4.39 10.53
N ALA A 417 -20.46 -5.50 10.03
CA ALA A 417 -21.21 -6.72 9.76
C ALA A 417 -21.88 -7.31 11.01
N HIS A 418 -21.40 -6.94 12.21
CA HIS A 418 -21.91 -7.38 13.50
C HIS A 418 -22.36 -6.24 14.41
N ASP A 419 -22.12 -4.99 14.02
CA ASP A 419 -22.51 -3.78 14.75
C ASP A 419 -23.15 -2.76 13.78
N PRO A 420 -24.49 -2.70 13.68
CA PRO A 420 -25.18 -1.78 12.79
C PRO A 420 -24.89 -0.30 13.06
N ALA A 421 -24.63 0.07 14.31
CA ALA A 421 -24.33 1.47 14.66
C ALA A 421 -22.95 1.86 14.12
N LEU A 422 -21.97 0.96 14.26
CA LEU A 422 -20.65 1.16 13.68
C LEU A 422 -20.68 1.12 12.14
N ALA A 423 -21.51 0.26 11.53
CA ALA A 423 -21.71 0.26 10.08
C ALA A 423 -22.26 1.61 9.58
N GLN A 424 -23.17 2.22 10.34
CA GLN A 424 -23.72 3.54 10.04
C GLN A 424 -22.67 4.65 10.22
N ASP A 425 -21.92 4.67 11.33
CA ASP A 425 -20.84 5.63 11.53
C ASP A 425 -19.78 5.54 10.42
N ALA A 426 -19.35 4.32 10.09
CA ALA A 426 -18.38 4.08 9.04
C ALA A 426 -18.90 4.53 7.66
N PHE A 427 -20.18 4.29 7.37
CA PHE A 427 -20.82 4.80 6.15
C PHE A 427 -20.85 6.34 6.09
N LEU A 428 -21.16 7.01 7.21
CA LEU A 428 -21.12 8.47 7.30
C LEU A 428 -19.69 8.99 7.04
N ARG A 429 -18.66 8.31 7.57
CA ARG A 429 -17.26 8.67 7.28
C ARG A 429 -16.90 8.50 5.80
N LEU A 430 -17.32 7.40 5.16
CA LEU A 430 -17.07 7.14 3.73
C LEU A 430 -17.77 8.15 2.80
N THR A 431 -18.87 8.75 3.25
CA THR A 431 -19.70 9.68 2.45
C THR A 431 -19.56 11.14 2.89
N ALA A 432 -18.71 11.43 3.88
CA ALA A 432 -18.56 12.74 4.46
C ALA A 432 -18.05 13.79 3.45
N THR A 433 -18.47 15.03 3.62
CA THR A 433 -17.93 16.20 2.90
C THR A 433 -16.81 16.89 3.66
N THR A 434 -16.62 16.55 4.93
CA THR A 434 -15.59 17.09 5.83
C THR A 434 -15.03 15.94 6.65
N PHE A 435 -13.72 15.86 6.80
CA PHE A 435 -13.10 14.80 7.59
C PHE A 435 -13.39 14.99 9.08
N SER A 436 -13.74 13.90 9.77
CA SER A 436 -13.69 13.83 11.23
C SER A 436 -12.25 13.62 11.73
N ASP A 437 -12.08 13.55 13.04
CA ASP A 437 -10.78 13.30 13.69
C ASP A 437 -10.39 11.81 13.74
N ALA A 438 -11.14 10.92 13.08
CA ALA A 438 -10.95 9.47 13.18
C ALA A 438 -9.53 9.02 12.84
N ALA A 439 -8.91 9.56 11.78
CA ALA A 439 -7.53 9.24 11.44
C ALA A 439 -6.51 9.97 12.34
N ASP A 440 -6.81 11.23 12.71
CA ASP A 440 -5.90 12.09 13.46
C ASP A 440 -5.62 11.55 14.87
N ARG A 441 -6.58 10.85 15.49
CA ARG A 441 -6.38 10.16 16.80
C ARG A 441 -5.23 9.15 16.78
N HIS A 442 -4.99 8.55 15.61
CA HIS A 442 -3.98 7.53 15.39
C HIS A 442 -2.71 8.08 14.74
N ASN A 443 -2.71 9.35 14.33
CA ASN A 443 -1.61 9.91 13.59
C ASN A 443 -0.49 10.40 14.50
N ILE A 444 0.56 9.59 14.58
CA ILE A 444 1.83 9.96 15.21
C ILE A 444 2.97 10.08 14.18
N SER A 445 2.67 9.93 12.90
CA SER A 445 3.66 9.91 11.82
C SER A 445 4.39 11.25 11.71
N GLN A 446 5.46 11.25 10.93
CA GLN A 446 6.21 12.47 10.64
C GLN A 446 5.29 13.60 10.18
N GLY A 447 5.46 14.75 10.82
CA GLY A 447 4.79 16.00 10.51
C GLY A 447 5.79 17.16 10.41
N ARG A 448 5.33 18.36 10.77
CA ARG A 448 6.20 19.54 10.90
C ARG A 448 7.03 19.45 12.17
N TYR A 449 8.22 20.04 12.17
CA TYR A 449 9.05 20.09 13.36
C TYR A 449 8.96 21.43 14.10
N SER A 450 8.83 21.38 15.42
CA SER A 450 8.89 22.54 16.31
C SER A 450 10.02 22.36 17.32
N ALA A 451 11.11 23.11 17.12
CA ALA A 451 12.24 23.13 18.06
C ALA A 451 11.80 23.57 19.47
N ALA A 452 10.92 24.57 19.56
CA ALA A 452 10.39 25.03 20.84
C ALA A 452 9.64 23.94 21.60
N ALA A 453 8.84 23.11 20.90
CA ALA A 453 8.15 21.99 21.53
C ALA A 453 9.13 20.88 21.97
N ALA A 454 10.17 20.61 21.18
CA ALA A 454 11.23 19.68 21.56
C ALA A 454 12.01 20.14 22.80
N ASP A 455 12.40 21.43 22.84
CA ASP A 455 13.14 22.04 23.95
C ASP A 455 12.30 22.04 25.23
N ALA A 456 11.03 22.43 25.14
CA ALA A 456 10.10 22.44 26.27
C ALA A 456 9.90 21.05 26.88
N ALA A 457 9.92 20.00 26.05
CA ALA A 457 9.78 18.61 26.48
C ALA A 457 11.12 17.91 26.80
N GLY A 458 12.26 18.56 26.55
CA GLY A 458 13.58 17.94 26.65
C GLY A 458 13.76 16.72 25.74
N SER A 459 13.02 16.64 24.64
CA SER A 459 13.00 15.48 23.73
C SER A 459 12.84 15.90 22.29
N VAL A 460 13.82 15.55 21.45
CA VAL A 460 13.79 15.81 20.01
C VAL A 460 12.55 15.22 19.34
N MET A 461 12.05 14.09 19.83
CA MET A 461 10.86 13.45 19.27
C MET A 461 9.57 14.22 19.60
N ALA A 462 9.54 14.97 20.70
CA ALA A 462 8.38 15.76 21.08
C ALA A 462 8.18 17.02 20.21
N GLY A 463 9.18 17.38 19.40
CA GLY A 463 9.04 18.46 18.43
C GLY A 463 8.19 18.10 17.20
N ASN A 464 7.88 16.82 16.99
CA ASN A 464 7.05 16.42 15.85
C ASN A 464 5.59 16.84 16.03
N GLN A 465 5.03 17.46 15.00
CA GLN A 465 3.65 17.89 14.92
C GLN A 465 2.98 17.19 13.73
N PRO A 466 2.38 15.99 13.94
CA PRO A 466 1.76 15.21 12.88
C PRO A 466 0.72 16.02 12.09
N TYR A 467 0.66 15.81 10.78
CA TYR A 467 -0.36 16.45 9.94
C TYR A 467 -1.76 15.99 10.31
N ARG A 468 -2.73 16.90 10.25
CA ARG A 468 -4.11 16.65 10.66
C ARG A 468 -5.07 16.99 9.54
N ILE A 469 -6.12 16.19 9.40
CA ILE A 469 -7.15 16.39 8.38
C ILE A 469 -8.52 16.73 8.97
N ALA A 470 -8.74 16.59 10.27
CA ALA A 470 -10.01 16.90 10.92
C ALA A 470 -10.47 18.32 10.56
N GLY A 471 -11.73 18.44 10.15
CA GLY A 471 -12.33 19.72 9.75
C GLY A 471 -11.98 20.18 8.34
N LEU A 472 -11.01 19.56 7.65
CA LEU A 472 -10.73 19.89 6.25
C LEU A 472 -11.85 19.38 5.33
N PRO A 473 -12.24 20.13 4.29
CA PRO A 473 -13.17 19.66 3.28
C PRO A 473 -12.58 18.48 2.49
N VAL A 474 -13.37 17.41 2.32
CA VAL A 474 -12.94 16.20 1.59
C VAL A 474 -12.54 16.56 0.16
N ARG A 475 -13.38 17.33 -0.55
CA ARG A 475 -13.13 17.74 -1.95
C ARG A 475 -11.78 18.45 -2.14
N ASP A 476 -11.28 19.14 -1.12
CA ASP A 476 -10.04 19.91 -1.21
C ASP A 476 -8.80 19.01 -1.16
N ARG A 477 -8.98 17.77 -0.71
CA ARG A 477 -7.94 16.75 -0.56
C ARG A 477 -8.02 15.67 -1.64
N LEU A 478 -8.90 15.81 -2.63
CA LEU A 478 -9.02 14.89 -3.76
C LEU A 478 -8.34 15.47 -5.01
N SER A 479 -7.81 14.57 -5.83
CA SER A 479 -7.17 14.87 -7.10
C SER A 479 -8.06 15.73 -8.01
N PHE A 480 -7.42 16.64 -8.75
CA PHE A 480 -8.08 17.33 -9.86
C PHE A 480 -7.80 16.67 -11.22
N TYR A 481 -6.86 15.73 -11.30
CA TYR A 481 -6.55 14.98 -12.51
C TYR A 481 -7.43 13.75 -12.68
N PHE A 482 -7.59 12.99 -11.60
CA PHE A 482 -8.29 11.72 -11.57
C PHE A 482 -9.52 11.84 -10.69
N LYS A 483 -10.64 11.30 -11.16
CA LYS A 483 -11.87 11.37 -10.38
C LYS A 483 -11.87 10.32 -9.27
N SER A 484 -12.21 10.77 -8.05
CA SER A 484 -12.59 9.85 -6.99
C SER A 484 -14.06 9.45 -7.19
N ARG A 485 -14.39 8.19 -6.94
CA ARG A 485 -15.68 7.59 -7.29
C ARG A 485 -16.22 6.75 -6.14
N CYS A 486 -17.53 6.57 -6.07
CA CYS A 486 -18.13 5.67 -5.09
C CYS A 486 -19.32 4.90 -5.66
N HIS A 487 -19.52 3.68 -5.17
CA HIS A 487 -20.69 2.85 -5.38
C HIS A 487 -20.93 2.03 -4.10
N LEU A 488 -21.79 2.52 -3.21
CA LEU A 488 -21.96 2.00 -1.86
C LEU A 488 -23.43 1.71 -1.55
N GLY A 489 -23.71 0.63 -0.81
CA GLY A 489 -25.01 0.48 -0.14
C GLY A 489 -25.03 1.30 1.15
N ALA A 490 -26.10 2.02 1.45
CA ALA A 490 -26.34 2.54 2.77
C ALA A 490 -26.85 1.40 3.68
N PRO A 491 -26.68 1.50 5.01
CA PRO A 491 -27.26 0.52 5.94
C PRO A 491 -28.78 0.37 5.85
N ASP A 492 -29.48 1.40 5.35
CA ASP A 492 -30.93 1.36 5.09
C ASP A 492 -31.33 0.72 3.74
N GLY A 493 -30.34 0.26 2.96
CA GLY A 493 -30.53 -0.34 1.63
C GLY A 493 -30.47 0.63 0.45
N THR A 494 -30.41 1.95 0.69
CA THR A 494 -30.26 2.95 -0.39
C THR A 494 -28.92 2.78 -1.11
N ARG A 495 -28.85 3.05 -2.41
CA ARG A 495 -27.56 3.06 -3.14
C ARG A 495 -27.03 4.48 -3.26
N MET A 496 -25.77 4.69 -2.87
CA MET A 496 -25.01 5.91 -3.14
C MET A 496 -24.06 5.67 -4.31
N ALA A 497 -23.97 6.64 -5.21
CA ALA A 497 -23.03 6.58 -6.31
C ALA A 497 -22.54 7.96 -6.71
N SER A 498 -21.28 8.04 -7.13
CA SER A 498 -20.71 9.28 -7.67
C SER A 498 -19.57 8.94 -8.63
N GLU A 499 -19.59 9.58 -9.80
CA GLU A 499 -18.48 9.53 -10.77
C GLU A 499 -17.40 10.58 -10.46
N ASP A 500 -17.69 11.54 -9.58
CA ASP A 500 -16.73 12.54 -9.11
C ASP A 500 -17.11 13.02 -7.70
N VAL A 501 -16.57 12.35 -6.67
CA VAL A 501 -16.79 12.67 -5.25
C VAL A 501 -16.33 14.10 -4.94
N ARG A 502 -15.37 14.65 -5.68
CA ARG A 502 -14.92 16.04 -5.49
C ARG A 502 -16.01 17.04 -5.85
N ALA A 503 -16.80 16.75 -6.89
CA ALA A 503 -17.84 17.64 -7.39
C ALA A 503 -19.15 17.53 -6.60
N GLN A 504 -19.57 16.30 -6.25
CA GLN A 504 -20.92 16.03 -5.77
C GLN A 504 -20.97 15.31 -4.40
N GLY A 505 -19.81 14.96 -3.83
CA GLY A 505 -19.75 14.01 -2.73
C GLY A 505 -20.15 12.60 -3.17
N CYS A 506 -20.31 11.69 -2.20
CA CYS A 506 -20.90 10.38 -2.42
C CYS A 506 -22.36 10.40 -1.95
N ALA A 507 -23.28 10.65 -2.88
CA ALA A 507 -24.70 10.88 -2.58
C ALA A 507 -25.60 9.89 -3.33
N ALA A 508 -26.89 9.92 -3.02
CA ALA A 508 -27.89 9.16 -3.77
C ALA A 508 -27.97 9.73 -5.21
N PRO A 509 -28.04 8.87 -6.24
CA PRO A 509 -28.04 9.27 -7.65
C PRO A 509 -29.28 10.07 -8.07
#